data_AF-A0A316G6M5-F1
#
_entry.id   AF-A0A316G6M5-F1
#
_cell.length_a   1.000
_cell.length_b   1.000
_cell.length_c   1.000
_cell.angle_alpha   90.00
_cell.angle_beta   90.00
_cell.angle_gamma   90.00
#
_symmetry.space_group_name_H-M   'P 1'
#
loop_
_entity.id
_entity.type
_entity.pdbx_description
1 polymer ?
#
loop_
_entity_poly.entity_id
_entity_poly.type
_entity_poly.pdbx_seq_one_letter_code
_entity_poly.pdbx_strand_id
1 'polypeptide(L)'
;MKYDFDIFSVVSADMRKRYASLAAMFGIQDLLDRELAIFRDPAATNALLGASQCVRDCFVAAGFALNAFDTGVEAGLYFPDSAPRRNMVLSRLKGIVAALPDDADWNGFDMDAFFAAAETARPTSGNARIFARMTVSTPVRSEEIVVAAPPMSDFVFGGARNAA
;
A
#
# COMPACT_ATOMS: atom_id res chain seq x y z
N MET A 1 -5.15 -9.75 18.59
CA MET A 1 -5.09 -9.12 17.27
C MET A 1 -6.07 -7.96 17.26
N LYS A 2 -5.70 -6.81 16.71
CA LYS A 2 -6.59 -5.67 16.49
C LYS A 2 -6.87 -5.55 15.00
N TYR A 3 -8.06 -5.06 14.65
CA TYR A 3 -8.56 -5.03 13.29
C TYR A 3 -8.79 -3.61 12.76
N ASP A 4 -8.27 -2.60 13.45
CA ASP A 4 -8.31 -1.21 12.99
C ASP A 4 -7.55 -1.05 11.67
N PHE A 5 -8.13 -0.28 10.75
CA PHE A 5 -7.55 0.00 9.45
C PHE A 5 -7.88 1.42 8.98
N ASP A 6 -7.01 1.97 8.13
CA ASP A 6 -7.17 3.28 7.53
C ASP A 6 -7.35 3.20 6.02
N ILE A 7 -8.08 4.17 5.46
CA ILE A 7 -8.35 4.27 4.03
C ILE A 7 -7.51 5.38 3.39
N PHE A 8 -6.79 5.01 2.33
CA PHE A 8 -6.01 5.90 1.50
C PHE A 8 -6.55 5.90 0.07
N SER A 9 -6.62 7.07 -0.56
CA SER A 9 -6.96 7.17 -1.97
C SER A 9 -5.68 7.01 -2.78
N VAL A 10 -5.63 6.05 -3.69
CA VAL A 10 -4.48 5.84 -4.58
C VAL A 10 -4.38 6.97 -5.61
N VAL A 11 -5.52 7.55 -5.99
CA VAL A 11 -5.61 8.64 -6.97
C VAL A 11 -5.88 9.97 -6.23
N SER A 12 -5.09 11.01 -6.52
CA SER A 12 -5.30 12.33 -5.91
C SER A 12 -6.61 12.96 -6.37
N ALA A 13 -7.16 13.88 -5.59
CA ALA A 13 -8.38 14.61 -5.96
C ALA A 13 -8.21 15.37 -7.28
N ASP A 14 -7.03 15.93 -7.54
CA ASP A 14 -6.71 16.63 -8.79
C ASP A 14 -6.70 15.70 -10.00
N MET A 15 -6.13 14.49 -9.86
CA MET A 15 -6.18 13.49 -10.92
C MET A 15 -7.61 13.03 -11.17
N ARG A 16 -8.39 12.80 -10.11
CA ARG A 16 -9.80 12.41 -10.22
C ARG A 16 -10.60 13.47 -10.99
N LYS A 17 -10.42 14.75 -10.66
CA LYS A 17 -11.06 15.86 -11.35
C LYS A 17 -10.61 15.99 -12.81
N ARG A 18 -9.32 15.83 -13.08
CA ARG A 18 -8.74 15.94 -14.44
C ARG A 18 -9.20 14.83 -15.37
N TYR A 19 -9.40 13.63 -14.85
CA TYR A 19 -9.73 12.45 -15.65
C TYR A 19 -11.18 11.99 -15.52
N ALA A 20 -12.04 12.68 -14.75
CA ALA A 20 -13.44 12.31 -14.55
C ALA A 20 -14.22 12.13 -15.87
N SER A 21 -14.06 13.07 -16.81
CA SER A 21 -14.73 13.04 -18.11
C SER A 21 -14.26 11.88 -18.99
N LEU A 22 -12.95 11.59 -18.96
CA LEU A 22 -12.35 10.48 -19.67
C LEU A 22 -12.78 9.15 -19.07
N ALA A 23 -12.81 9.05 -17.74
CA ALA A 23 -13.29 7.87 -17.08
C ALA A 23 -14.74 7.55 -17.46
N ALA A 24 -15.61 8.57 -17.50
CA ALA A 24 -17.02 8.40 -17.86
C ALA A 24 -17.18 7.94 -19.31
N MET A 25 -16.33 8.45 -20.20
CA MET A 25 -16.33 8.09 -21.62
C MET A 25 -15.86 6.66 -21.86
N PHE A 26 -14.88 6.18 -21.08
CA PHE A 26 -14.26 4.86 -21.24
C PHE A 26 -14.77 3.81 -20.24
N GLY A 27 -15.70 4.16 -19.35
CA GLY A 27 -16.23 3.29 -18.31
C GLY A 27 -15.19 2.85 -17.28
N ILE A 28 -14.15 3.66 -17.02
CA ILE A 28 -13.04 3.33 -16.10
C ILE A 28 -13.12 4.08 -14.76
N GLN A 29 -14.32 4.51 -14.35
CA GLN A 29 -14.56 5.16 -13.04
C GLN A 29 -13.94 4.38 -11.88
N ASP A 30 -14.07 3.06 -11.91
CA ASP A 30 -13.56 2.15 -10.87
C ASP A 30 -12.04 2.28 -10.67
N LEU A 31 -11.30 2.71 -11.68
CA LEU A 31 -9.85 2.93 -11.59
C LEU A 31 -9.51 4.19 -10.80
N LEU A 32 -10.33 5.24 -10.93
CA LEU A 32 -10.17 6.50 -10.21
C LEU A 32 -10.65 6.42 -8.75
N ASP A 33 -11.56 5.47 -8.49
CA ASP A 33 -12.13 5.21 -7.17
C ASP A 33 -11.40 4.07 -6.43
N ARG A 34 -10.18 3.71 -6.87
CA ARG A 34 -9.34 2.75 -6.14
C ARG A 34 -8.91 3.32 -4.81
N GLU A 35 -9.55 2.81 -3.76
CA GLU A 35 -9.22 3.04 -2.37
C GLU A 35 -8.36 1.87 -1.85
N LEU A 36 -7.42 2.18 -0.98
CA LEU A 36 -6.52 1.24 -0.34
C LEU A 36 -6.77 1.24 1.17
N ALA A 37 -7.22 0.11 1.70
CA ALA A 37 -7.34 -0.13 3.13
C ALA A 37 -6.05 -0.75 3.66
N ILE A 38 -5.51 -0.22 4.76
CA ILE A 38 -4.28 -0.74 5.38
C ILE A 38 -4.54 -0.96 6.88
N PHE A 39 -4.25 -2.17 7.37
CA PHE A 39 -4.36 -2.50 8.79
C PHE A 39 -3.32 -1.74 9.62
N ARG A 40 -3.68 -1.36 10.86
CA ARG A 40 -2.74 -0.75 11.81
C ARG A 40 -1.90 -1.78 12.54
N ASP A 41 -2.48 -2.95 12.84
CA ASP A 41 -1.82 -4.01 13.60
C ASP A 41 -1.07 -4.99 12.68
N PRO A 42 0.26 -5.12 12.79
CA PRO A 42 1.04 -6.10 12.05
C PRO A 42 0.58 -7.54 12.26
N ALA A 43 -0.03 -7.88 13.40
CA ALA A 43 -0.53 -9.23 13.65
C ALA A 43 -1.67 -9.60 12.68
N ALA A 44 -2.55 -8.66 12.34
CA ALA A 44 -3.62 -8.88 11.38
C ALA A 44 -3.06 -9.13 9.97
N THR A 45 -2.09 -8.32 9.56
CA THR A 45 -1.41 -8.49 8.27
C THR A 45 -0.63 -9.79 8.20
N ASN A 46 0.11 -10.17 9.26
CA ASN A 46 0.86 -11.42 9.29
C ASN A 46 -0.04 -12.66 9.23
N ALA A 47 -1.21 -12.61 9.90
CA ALA A 47 -2.21 -13.65 9.78
C ALA A 47 -2.67 -13.80 8.32
N LEU A 48 -3.01 -12.70 7.64
CA LEU A 48 -3.39 -12.72 6.22
C LEU A 48 -2.25 -13.19 5.30
N LEU A 49 -1.00 -12.80 5.58
CA LEU A 49 0.15 -13.24 4.79
C LEU A 49 0.35 -14.75 4.86
N GLY A 50 0.10 -15.37 6.02
CA GLY A 50 0.16 -16.83 6.17
C GLY A 50 -1.13 -17.57 5.79
N ALA A 51 -2.23 -16.86 5.52
CA ALA A 51 -3.49 -17.46 5.09
C ALA A 51 -3.36 -18.14 3.71
N SER A 52 -4.37 -18.89 3.32
CA SER A 52 -4.48 -19.45 1.97
C SER A 52 -4.47 -18.35 0.89
N GLN A 53 -4.06 -18.71 -0.34
CA GLN A 53 -3.96 -17.75 -1.44
C GLN A 53 -5.31 -17.11 -1.79
N CYS A 54 -6.41 -17.89 -1.76
CA CYS A 54 -7.75 -17.37 -2.04
C CYS A 54 -8.19 -16.32 -1.02
N VAL A 55 -7.85 -16.47 0.26
CA VAL A 55 -8.11 -15.46 1.30
C VAL A 55 -7.32 -14.19 1.02
N ARG A 56 -6.02 -14.30 0.70
CA ARG A 56 -5.19 -13.14 0.34
C ARG A 56 -5.77 -12.39 -0.86
N ASP A 57 -6.14 -13.11 -1.91
CA ASP A 57 -6.71 -12.53 -3.13
C ASP A 57 -8.06 -11.86 -2.86
N CYS A 58 -8.87 -12.42 -1.96
CA CYS A 58 -10.13 -11.83 -1.53
C CYS A 58 -9.91 -10.43 -0.90
N PHE A 59 -8.96 -10.31 0.02
CA PHE A 59 -8.63 -9.01 0.64
C PHE A 59 -8.10 -8.00 -0.37
N VAL A 60 -7.19 -8.42 -1.26
CA VAL A 60 -6.64 -7.55 -2.30
C VAL A 60 -7.74 -7.08 -3.26
N ALA A 61 -8.63 -7.97 -3.69
CA ALA A 61 -9.77 -7.64 -4.55
C ALA A 61 -10.77 -6.71 -3.84
N ALA A 62 -10.92 -6.83 -2.52
CA ALA A 62 -11.72 -5.91 -1.73
C ALA A 62 -11.10 -4.51 -1.61
N GLY A 63 -9.78 -4.38 -1.79
CA GLY A 63 -9.03 -3.13 -1.70
C GLY A 63 -8.12 -3.03 -0.48
N PHE A 64 -7.80 -4.15 0.17
CA PHE A 64 -6.84 -4.18 1.28
C PHE A 64 -5.42 -4.40 0.75
N ALA A 65 -4.48 -3.69 1.38
CA ALA A 65 -3.07 -4.00 1.27
C ALA A 65 -2.67 -5.07 2.29
N LEU A 66 -1.73 -5.93 1.92
CA LEU A 66 -1.14 -6.94 2.81
C LEU A 66 0.13 -6.41 3.49
N ASN A 67 0.09 -5.15 3.93
CA ASN A 67 1.07 -4.52 4.79
C ASN A 67 0.37 -3.89 6.01
N ALA A 68 1.14 -3.47 7.00
CA ALA A 68 0.62 -2.73 8.15
C ALA A 68 1.17 -1.30 8.14
N PHE A 69 0.34 -0.34 8.54
CA PHE A 69 0.73 1.05 8.68
C PHE A 69 -0.07 1.69 9.82
N ASP A 70 0.62 2.15 10.86
CA ASP A 70 0.00 2.84 11.98
C ASP A 70 0.02 4.35 11.76
N THR A 71 -1.17 4.94 11.63
CA THR A 71 -1.35 6.39 11.47
C THR A 71 -1.30 7.15 12.80
N GLY A 72 -1.25 6.44 13.93
CA GLY A 72 -1.32 7.01 15.27
C GLY A 72 -2.73 7.40 15.71
N VAL A 73 -3.77 7.02 14.93
CA VAL A 73 -5.16 7.19 15.34
C VAL A 73 -5.50 6.18 16.44
N GLU A 74 -6.20 6.65 17.47
CA GLU A 74 -6.63 5.82 18.59
C GLU A 74 -7.44 4.60 18.12
N ALA A 75 -7.31 3.49 18.86
CA ALA A 75 -8.00 2.25 18.56
C ALA A 75 -9.53 2.44 18.57
N GLY A 76 -10.22 1.77 17.66
CA GLY A 76 -11.67 1.91 17.48
C GLY A 76 -12.08 3.25 16.84
N LEU A 77 -11.14 4.12 16.47
CA LEU A 77 -11.44 5.38 15.78
C LEU A 77 -10.96 5.39 14.32
N TYR A 78 -11.69 6.09 13.46
CA TYR A 78 -11.33 6.33 12.06
C TYR A 78 -11.59 7.78 11.63
N PHE A 79 -10.92 8.25 10.58
CA PHE A 79 -11.14 9.61 10.08
C PHE A 79 -12.53 9.78 9.45
N PRO A 80 -13.31 10.83 9.78
CA PRO A 80 -14.66 11.05 9.27
C PRO A 80 -14.77 11.00 7.73
N ASP A 81 -13.83 11.63 7.03
CA ASP A 81 -13.80 11.68 5.55
C ASP A 81 -13.57 10.31 4.89
N SER A 82 -13.14 9.32 5.66
CA SER A 82 -12.95 7.94 5.21
C SER A 82 -14.22 7.10 5.34
N ALA A 83 -15.27 7.55 6.05
CA ALA A 83 -16.50 6.79 6.28
C ALA A 83 -17.14 6.17 5.02
N PRO A 84 -17.41 6.94 3.94
CA PRO A 84 -18.06 6.36 2.75
C PRO A 84 -17.19 5.31 2.08
N ARG A 85 -15.87 5.55 1.99
CA ARG A 85 -14.92 4.64 1.37
C ARG A 85 -14.73 3.36 2.18
N ARG A 86 -14.71 3.51 3.50
CA ARG A 86 -14.66 2.40 4.45
C ARG A 86 -15.84 1.47 4.26
N ASN A 87 -17.05 2.02 4.18
CA ASN A 87 -18.27 1.24 3.94
C ASN A 87 -18.22 0.54 2.58
N MET A 88 -17.70 1.21 1.54
CA MET A 88 -17.53 0.60 0.23
C MET A 88 -16.58 -0.61 0.26
N VAL A 89 -15.40 -0.48 0.87
CA VAL A 89 -14.41 -1.56 1.00
C VAL A 89 -14.98 -2.73 1.80
N LEU A 90 -15.66 -2.46 2.92
CA LEU A 90 -16.30 -3.50 3.74
C LEU A 90 -17.42 -4.23 3.00
N SER A 91 -18.28 -3.50 2.27
CA SER A 91 -19.33 -4.10 1.45
C SER A 91 -18.75 -4.98 0.33
N ARG A 92 -17.67 -4.52 -0.31
CA ARG A 92 -16.97 -5.31 -1.34
C ARG A 92 -16.38 -6.59 -0.73
N LEU A 93 -15.71 -6.49 0.43
CA LEU A 93 -15.15 -7.64 1.12
C LEU A 93 -16.25 -8.65 1.47
N LYS A 94 -17.37 -8.22 2.08
CA LYS A 94 -18.51 -9.09 2.40
C LYS A 94 -19.01 -9.84 1.17
N GLY A 95 -19.11 -9.17 0.02
CA GLY A 95 -19.55 -9.79 -1.23
C GLY A 95 -18.59 -10.87 -1.75
N ILE A 96 -17.27 -10.65 -1.65
CA ILE A 96 -16.26 -11.61 -2.15
C ILE A 96 -16.12 -12.78 -1.19
N VAL A 97 -16.14 -12.53 0.13
CA VAL A 97 -16.01 -13.57 1.16
C VAL A 97 -17.12 -14.61 1.06
N ALA A 98 -18.34 -14.18 0.71
CA ALA A 98 -19.47 -15.09 0.50
C ALA A 98 -19.26 -16.10 -0.65
N ALA A 99 -18.26 -15.88 -1.51
CA ALA A 99 -17.91 -16.76 -2.61
C ALA A 99 -16.62 -17.58 -2.35
N LEU A 100 -16.00 -17.43 -1.18
CA LEU A 100 -14.84 -18.24 -0.80
C LEU A 100 -15.25 -19.68 -0.47
N PRO A 101 -14.36 -20.66 -0.70
CA PRO A 101 -14.62 -22.03 -0.28
C PRO A 101 -14.59 -22.15 1.26
N ASP A 102 -15.44 -23.04 1.79
CA ASP A 102 -15.63 -23.21 3.24
C ASP A 102 -14.36 -23.71 3.96
N ASP A 103 -13.45 -24.36 3.25
CA ASP A 103 -12.18 -24.90 3.76
C ASP A 103 -11.00 -23.91 3.64
N ALA A 104 -11.28 -22.65 3.28
CA ALA A 104 -10.25 -21.62 3.21
C ALA A 104 -9.54 -21.45 4.55
N ASP A 105 -8.22 -21.61 4.55
CA ASP A 105 -7.39 -21.39 5.73
C ASP A 105 -7.15 -19.88 5.92
N TRP A 106 -7.59 -19.36 7.07
CA TRP A 106 -7.44 -17.96 7.47
C TRP A 106 -6.18 -17.70 8.30
N ASN A 107 -5.43 -18.75 8.67
CA ASN A 107 -4.21 -18.67 9.47
C ASN A 107 -4.37 -17.80 10.74
N GLY A 108 -5.46 -18.05 11.47
CA GLY A 108 -5.79 -17.34 12.71
C GLY A 108 -6.35 -15.92 12.54
N PHE A 109 -6.60 -15.47 11.31
CA PHE A 109 -7.40 -14.28 11.07
C PHE A 109 -8.88 -14.58 11.35
N ASP A 110 -9.48 -13.87 12.30
CA ASP A 110 -10.88 -14.02 12.68
C ASP A 110 -11.75 -12.99 11.93
N MET A 111 -12.55 -13.49 10.97
CA MET A 111 -13.41 -12.65 10.15
C MET A 111 -14.59 -12.05 10.91
N ASP A 112 -15.15 -12.78 11.88
CA ASP A 112 -16.27 -12.30 12.67
C ASP A 112 -15.79 -11.19 13.61
N ALA A 113 -14.65 -11.37 14.26
CA ALA A 113 -14.02 -10.34 15.08
C ALA A 113 -13.61 -9.12 14.25
N PHE A 114 -13.12 -9.32 13.02
CA PHE A 114 -12.83 -8.23 12.09
C PHE A 114 -14.08 -7.40 11.78
N PHE A 115 -15.20 -8.04 11.38
CA PHE A 115 -16.42 -7.31 11.07
C PHE A 115 -17.04 -6.65 12.29
N ALA A 116 -16.98 -7.28 13.47
CA ALA A 116 -17.45 -6.70 14.72
C ALA A 116 -16.62 -5.47 15.12
N ALA A 117 -15.29 -5.54 15.01
CA ALA A 117 -14.41 -4.38 15.21
C ALA A 117 -14.72 -3.28 14.19
N ALA A 118 -15.02 -3.67 12.94
CA ALA A 118 -15.36 -2.72 11.91
C ALA A 118 -16.73 -2.03 12.16
N GLU A 119 -17.70 -2.73 12.70
CA GLU A 119 -19.04 -2.17 12.98
C GLU A 119 -19.05 -1.26 14.20
N THR A 120 -18.24 -1.57 15.21
CA THR A 120 -18.17 -0.81 16.47
C THR A 120 -17.28 0.43 16.40
N ALA A 121 -16.41 0.54 15.39
CA ALA A 121 -15.51 1.67 15.21
C ALA A 121 -16.29 3.00 14.98
N ARG A 122 -15.74 4.11 15.48
CA ARG A 122 -16.38 5.43 15.48
C ARG A 122 -15.53 6.48 14.76
N PRO A 123 -16.14 7.52 14.17
CA PRO A 123 -15.36 8.62 13.62
C PRO A 123 -14.64 9.40 14.74
N THR A 124 -13.42 9.87 14.48
CA THR A 124 -12.74 10.84 15.34
C THR A 124 -13.50 12.17 15.37
N SER A 125 -13.32 12.97 16.42
CA SER A 125 -13.96 14.29 16.52
C SER A 125 -13.38 15.37 15.60
N GLY A 126 -12.38 15.04 14.77
CA GLY A 126 -11.69 16.01 13.90
C GLY A 126 -11.31 15.44 12.54
N ASN A 127 -11.35 16.30 11.51
CA ASN A 127 -11.05 15.94 10.12
C ASN A 127 -9.54 15.97 9.79
N ALA A 128 -8.69 16.29 10.77
CA ALA A 128 -7.26 16.42 10.54
C ALA A 128 -6.62 15.04 10.40
N ARG A 129 -6.38 14.62 9.15
CA ARG A 129 -5.34 13.62 8.88
C ARG A 129 -4.03 14.20 9.38
N ILE A 130 -3.55 13.72 10.52
CA ILE A 130 -2.16 13.87 10.87
C ILE A 130 -1.44 12.99 9.85
N PHE A 131 -1.12 13.56 8.69
CA PHE A 131 -0.02 13.05 7.88
C PHE A 131 1.21 13.20 8.77
N ALA A 132 1.42 12.23 9.67
CA ALA A 132 2.71 12.02 10.29
C ALA A 132 3.68 11.99 9.12
N ARG A 133 4.46 13.07 9.02
CA ARG A 133 5.41 13.39 7.97
C ARG A 133 5.84 12.12 7.24
N MET A 134 5.41 11.96 5.99
CA MET A 134 6.25 11.29 5.02
C MET A 134 7.50 12.15 4.84
N THR A 135 8.41 12.13 5.83
CA THR A 135 9.82 12.15 5.52
C THR A 135 10.07 10.81 4.87
N VAL A 136 9.94 10.78 3.55
CA VAL A 136 10.69 9.84 2.75
C VAL A 136 12.14 10.10 3.14
N SER A 137 12.67 9.34 4.10
CA SER A 137 14.10 9.12 4.16
C SER A 137 14.40 8.38 2.87
N THR A 138 14.74 9.15 1.84
CA THR A 138 15.54 8.62 0.75
C THR A 138 16.68 7.84 1.40
N PRO A 139 16.88 6.55 1.08
CA PRO A 139 18.18 5.97 1.34
C PRO A 139 19.17 6.87 0.61
N VAL A 140 20.04 7.55 1.38
CA VAL A 140 21.24 8.16 0.81
C VAL A 140 21.99 6.98 0.20
N ARG A 141 21.87 6.83 -1.12
CA ARG A 141 22.76 5.99 -1.89
C ARG A 141 24.11 6.69 -1.82
N SER A 142 24.94 6.27 -0.88
CA SER A 142 26.37 6.55 -0.89
C SER A 142 26.99 5.79 -2.06
N GLU A 143 26.79 6.29 -3.26
CA GLU A 143 27.67 6.02 -4.39
C GLU A 143 28.24 7.36 -4.83
N GLU A 144 29.24 7.80 -4.07
CA GLU A 144 30.26 8.70 -4.58
C GLU A 144 30.97 7.96 -5.71
N ILE A 145 30.48 8.14 -6.94
CA ILE A 145 31.21 7.75 -8.14
C ILE A 145 32.36 8.75 -8.25
N VAL A 146 33.48 8.40 -7.62
CA VAL A 146 34.78 8.99 -7.92
C VAL A 146 35.14 8.50 -9.31
N VAL A 147 34.94 9.36 -10.31
CA VAL A 147 35.55 9.19 -11.64
C VAL A 147 37.05 9.41 -11.44
N ALA A 148 37.76 8.35 -11.07
CA ALA A 148 39.20 8.31 -11.11
C ALA A 148 39.62 8.30 -12.59
N ALA A 149 40.10 9.45 -13.07
CA ALA A 149 40.85 9.50 -14.32
C ALA A 149 42.06 8.55 -14.20
N PRO A 150 42.31 7.68 -15.19
CA PRO A 150 43.49 6.82 -15.15
C PRO A 150 44.77 7.67 -15.22
N PRO A 151 45.81 7.35 -14.44
CA PRO A 151 47.07 8.07 -14.49
C PRO A 151 47.76 7.83 -15.85
N MET A 152 48.02 8.93 -16.58
CA MET A 152 48.98 8.96 -17.68
C MET A 152 50.34 8.51 -17.13
N SER A 153 50.73 7.28 -17.50
CA SER A 153 52.05 6.73 -17.21
C SER A 153 52.75 6.47 -18.55
N ASP A 154 53.70 7.36 -18.85
CA ASP A 154 54.95 7.13 -19.56
C ASP A 154 54.95 6.11 -20.71
N PHE A 155 54.59 6.59 -21.91
CA PHE A 155 55.01 5.93 -23.14
C PHE A 155 56.48 6.30 -23.43
N VAL A 156 57.37 5.42 -22.98
CA VAL A 156 58.82 5.46 -23.24
C VAL A 156 59.06 5.29 -24.75
N PHE A 157 59.72 6.27 -25.35
CA PHE A 157 60.37 6.16 -26.66
C PHE A 157 61.69 5.39 -26.53
N GLY A 158 61.84 4.33 -27.32
CA GLY A 158 63.10 3.60 -27.52
C GLY A 158 62.78 2.15 -27.90
N GLY A 159 62.86 1.69 -29.15
CA GLY A 159 63.92 1.92 -30.11
C GLY A 159 64.65 0.59 -30.30
N ALA A 160 64.27 -0.20 -31.31
CA ALA A 160 65.09 -1.29 -31.81
C ALA A 160 64.77 -1.59 -33.28
N ARG A 161 65.73 -1.24 -34.12
CA ARG A 161 65.90 -1.67 -35.50
C ARG A 161 66.04 -3.19 -35.57
N ASN A 162 65.39 -3.84 -36.53
CA ASN A 162 66.07 -4.54 -37.64
C ASN A 162 65.05 -5.25 -38.54
N ALA A 163 65.03 -4.85 -39.80
CA ALA A 163 64.62 -5.67 -40.92
C ALA A 163 65.81 -5.67 -41.90
N ALA A 164 66.23 -6.88 -42.29
CA ALA A 164 67.06 -7.27 -43.44
C ALA A 164 68.39 -6.52 -43.68
#